data_AF-A0AB40CMZ1-F1
#
_entry.id   AF-A0AB40CMZ1-F1
#
_cell.length_a   1.000
_cell.length_b   1.000
_cell.length_c   1.000
_cell.angle_alpha   90.00
_cell.angle_beta   90.00
_cell.angle_gamma   90.00
#
_symmetry.space_group_name_H-M   'P 1'
#
loop_
_entity.id
_entity.type
_entity.pdbx_description
1 polymer ?
#
loop_
_entity_poly.entity_id
_entity_poly.type
_entity_poly.pdbx_seq_one_letter_code
_entity_poly.pdbx_strand_id
1 'polypeptide(L)'
;MANVVADALRRKTSTSLAFSTTPYQSQLAVIRDMDVRLKIKPKGVLLATFVVRPSLLKHIQESQRSDEELMTGLQRLEKGEPSEFGLRSDGILEFEVKVCILKDTGLRRTILEEAHSSAYTVHLGSTKMYRTTKKNDWWFGMMCEIAEIVARCLVCQQVKAERQQLAGLLQLLSVLEWIWEHITMDFVVRLLYTL
;
A
#
# COMPACT_ATOMS: atom_id res chain seq x y z
N MET A 1 -31.81 68.63 8.30
CA MET A 1 -30.43 69.11 8.54
C MET A 1 -29.67 67.98 9.22
N ALA A 2 -28.46 67.72 8.75
CA ALA A 2 -27.71 66.48 8.90
C ALA A 2 -27.05 66.26 10.27
N ASN A 3 -26.79 64.98 10.59
CA ASN A 3 -25.60 64.43 11.26
C ASN A 3 -25.75 62.89 11.16
N VAL A 4 -25.08 62.13 10.30
CA VAL A 4 -23.63 61.97 10.09
C VAL A 4 -22.90 61.91 11.43
N VAL A 5 -22.88 60.72 12.05
CA VAL A 5 -21.71 60.01 12.61
C VAL A 5 -22.26 58.81 13.39
N ALA A 6 -22.69 57.77 12.67
CA ALA A 6 -22.90 56.43 13.24
C ALA A 6 -22.72 55.33 12.18
N ASP A 7 -21.83 55.56 11.19
CA ASP A 7 -21.58 54.61 10.09
C ASP A 7 -20.08 54.25 9.96
N ALA A 8 -19.37 54.17 11.08
CA ALA A 8 -17.95 53.80 11.08
C ALA A 8 -17.71 52.27 11.20
N LEU A 9 -18.74 51.43 11.31
CA LEU A 9 -18.57 50.00 11.60
C LEU A 9 -19.18 49.03 10.57
N ARG A 10 -19.63 49.48 9.39
CA ARG A 10 -20.24 48.59 8.39
C ARG A 10 -19.52 48.53 7.04
N ARG A 11 -18.18 48.48 7.05
CA ARG A 11 -17.38 48.28 5.81
C ARG A 11 -16.23 47.29 5.92
N LYS A 12 -16.40 46.17 6.62
CA LYS A 12 -15.44 45.05 6.55
C LYS A 12 -16.13 43.69 6.64
N THR A 13 -16.85 43.26 5.62
CA THR A 13 -17.22 41.83 5.52
C THR A 13 -17.34 41.28 4.10
N SER A 14 -17.61 42.07 3.04
CA SER A 14 -17.73 41.52 1.67
C SER A 14 -16.49 41.74 0.79
N THR A 15 -15.78 42.86 0.92
CA THR A 15 -14.63 43.18 0.04
C THR A 15 -13.32 42.53 0.49
N SER A 16 -13.22 42.07 1.75
CA SER A 16 -11.97 41.51 2.30
C SER A 16 -11.65 40.09 1.83
N LEU A 17 -12.63 39.35 1.29
CA LEU A 17 -12.41 37.97 0.81
C LEU A 17 -11.86 37.91 -0.62
N ALA A 18 -12.12 38.93 -1.44
CA ALA A 18 -11.54 39.04 -2.78
C ALA A 18 -10.03 39.32 -2.73
N PHE A 19 -9.55 40.01 -1.69
CA PHE A 19 -8.14 40.39 -1.58
C PHE A 19 -7.24 39.29 -0.96
N SER A 20 -7.80 38.35 -0.19
CA SER A 20 -7.01 37.25 0.40
C SER A 20 -6.93 36.00 -0.49
N THR A 21 -7.82 35.87 -1.49
CA THR A 21 -7.86 34.72 -2.40
C THR A 21 -7.17 34.98 -3.75
N THR A 22 -6.98 36.24 -4.13
CA THR A 22 -6.30 36.66 -5.36
C THR A 22 -4.84 36.16 -5.48
N PRO A 23 -3.98 36.22 -4.45
CA PRO A 23 -2.60 35.73 -4.58
C PRO A 23 -2.50 34.20 -4.64
N TYR A 24 -3.52 33.46 -4.21
CA TYR A 24 -3.54 31.99 -4.19
C TYR A 24 -4.50 31.40 -5.23
N GLN A 25 -5.10 32.22 -6.10
CA GLN A 25 -6.19 31.80 -6.99
C GLN A 25 -5.74 30.72 -7.99
N SER A 26 -4.51 30.83 -8.50
CA SER A 26 -3.89 29.81 -9.35
C SER A 26 -3.67 28.49 -8.61
N GLN A 27 -3.19 28.55 -7.37
CA GLN A 27 -2.98 27.36 -6.54
C GLN A 27 -4.31 26.69 -6.13
N LEU A 28 -5.34 27.48 -5.83
CA LEU A 28 -6.68 26.96 -5.55
C LEU A 28 -7.35 26.35 -6.79
N ALA A 29 -7.05 26.86 -7.98
CA ALA A 29 -7.48 26.26 -9.23
C ALA A 29 -6.80 24.90 -9.46
N VAL A 30 -5.49 24.82 -9.25
CA VAL A 30 -4.73 23.54 -9.32
C VAL A 30 -5.25 22.53 -8.30
N ILE A 31 -5.50 22.95 -7.06
CA ILE A 31 -6.06 22.07 -6.02
C ILE A 31 -7.46 21.56 -6.42
N ARG A 32 -8.30 22.40 -7.02
CA ARG A 32 -9.61 21.97 -7.56
C ARG A 32 -9.48 20.98 -8.72
N ASP A 33 -8.49 21.18 -9.59
CA ASP A 33 -8.21 20.29 -10.73
C ASP A 33 -7.77 18.89 -10.27
N MET A 34 -7.13 18.80 -9.10
CA MET A 34 -6.79 17.54 -8.42
C MET A 34 -7.98 16.86 -7.71
N ASP A 35 -9.22 17.14 -8.08
CA ASP A 35 -10.46 16.63 -7.47
C ASP A 35 -10.58 16.87 -5.95
N VAL A 36 -9.93 17.93 -5.45
CA VAL A 36 -10.05 18.35 -4.05
C VAL A 36 -11.25 19.27 -3.88
N ARG A 37 -12.21 18.85 -3.06
CA ARG A 37 -13.39 19.64 -2.72
C ARG A 37 -13.01 20.73 -1.71
N LEU A 38 -13.11 21.99 -2.14
CA LEU A 38 -12.87 23.16 -1.31
C LEU A 38 -14.19 23.72 -0.75
N LYS A 39 -14.31 23.81 0.56
CA LYS A 39 -15.43 24.45 1.26
C LYS A 39 -14.93 25.67 2.04
N ILE A 40 -15.50 26.84 1.78
CA ILE A 40 -15.21 28.06 2.54
C ILE A 40 -16.23 28.17 3.67
N LYS A 41 -15.78 28.17 4.92
CA LYS A 41 -16.64 28.40 6.08
C LYS A 41 -16.86 29.91 6.30
N PRO A 42 -17.96 30.31 6.97
CA PRO A 42 -18.31 31.72 7.20
C PRO A 42 -17.23 32.54 7.91
N LYS A 43 -16.35 31.90 8.69
CA LYS A 43 -15.22 32.52 9.39
C LYS A 43 -13.96 32.68 8.52
N GLY A 44 -14.05 32.45 7.21
CA GLY A 44 -12.91 32.56 6.28
C GLY A 44 -11.97 31.34 6.26
N VAL A 45 -12.34 30.23 6.90
CA VAL A 45 -11.54 28.99 6.91
C VAL A 45 -11.82 28.19 5.63
N LEU A 46 -10.77 27.90 4.86
CA LEU A 46 -10.82 27.00 3.71
C LEU A 46 -10.61 25.56 4.18
N LEU A 47 -11.63 24.72 4.03
CA LEU A 47 -11.52 23.28 4.24
C LEU A 47 -11.32 22.59 2.89
N ALA A 48 -10.15 22.00 2.70
CA ALA A 48 -9.85 21.15 1.55
C ALA A 48 -10.11 19.68 1.94
N THR A 49 -10.91 18.99 1.13
CA THR A 49 -11.19 17.56 1.30
C THR A 49 -10.84 16.84 0.02
N PHE A 50 -9.80 16.02 0.07
CA PHE A 50 -9.44 15.10 -1.01
C PHE A 50 -10.09 13.75 -0.74
N VAL A 51 -10.73 13.18 -1.76
CA VAL A 51 -11.36 11.86 -1.66
C VAL A 51 -10.74 10.96 -2.70
N VAL A 52 -9.78 10.14 -2.29
CA VAL A 52 -9.23 9.10 -3.14
C VAL A 52 -10.26 7.99 -3.26
N ARG A 53 -10.70 7.71 -4.49
CA ARG A 53 -11.46 6.51 -4.80
C ARG A 53 -10.56 5.57 -5.60
N PRO A 54 -10.13 4.43 -5.03
CA PRO A 54 -9.34 3.47 -5.78
C PRO A 54 -10.13 2.98 -7.00
N SER A 55 -9.55 3.11 -8.19
CA SER A 55 -10.08 2.43 -9.40
C SER A 55 -10.12 0.92 -9.23
N LEU A 56 -9.26 0.39 -8.34
CA LEU A 56 -9.20 -1.02 -7.96
C LEU A 56 -10.55 -1.59 -7.51
N LEU A 57 -11.31 -0.86 -6.67
CA LEU A 57 -12.60 -1.37 -6.18
C LEU A 57 -13.65 -1.51 -7.28
N LYS A 58 -13.64 -0.58 -8.25
CA LYS A 58 -14.52 -0.68 -9.42
C LYS A 58 -14.14 -1.88 -10.29
N HIS A 59 -12.85 -2.06 -10.51
CA HIS A 59 -12.33 -3.19 -11.28
C HIS A 59 -12.69 -4.52 -10.60
N ILE A 60 -12.51 -4.64 -9.28
CA ILE A 60 -12.92 -5.81 -8.51
C ILE A 60 -14.41 -6.08 -8.70
N GLN A 61 -15.26 -5.05 -8.58
CA GLN A 61 -16.70 -5.20 -8.76
C GLN A 61 -17.07 -5.69 -10.17
N GLU A 62 -16.41 -5.17 -11.20
CA GLU A 62 -16.60 -5.58 -12.59
C GLU A 62 -16.14 -7.04 -12.81
N SER A 63 -14.93 -7.39 -12.35
CA SER A 63 -14.40 -8.76 -12.46
C SER A 63 -15.24 -9.77 -11.69
N GLN A 64 -15.78 -9.42 -10.52
CA GLN A 64 -16.67 -10.29 -9.74
C GLN A 64 -17.98 -10.62 -10.48
N ARG A 65 -18.54 -9.67 -11.25
CA ARG A 65 -19.77 -9.91 -12.04
C ARG A 65 -19.58 -10.89 -13.18
N SER A 66 -18.36 -11.03 -13.67
CA SER A 66 -18.02 -11.94 -14.75
C SER A 66 -17.69 -13.36 -14.28
N ASP A 67 -17.56 -13.60 -12.96
CA ASP A 67 -17.19 -14.91 -12.42
C ASP A 67 -18.43 -15.76 -12.09
N GLU A 68 -18.63 -16.85 -12.82
CA GLU A 68 -19.75 -17.77 -12.63
C GLU A 68 -19.82 -18.40 -11.22
N GLU A 69 -18.67 -18.64 -10.57
CA GLU A 69 -18.65 -19.22 -9.21
C GLU A 69 -19.18 -18.22 -8.17
N LEU A 70 -18.78 -16.96 -8.30
CA LEU A 70 -19.26 -15.89 -7.42
C LEU A 70 -20.71 -15.52 -7.71
N MET A 71 -21.13 -15.54 -8.98
CA MET A 71 -22.54 -15.35 -9.32
C MET A 71 -23.41 -16.46 -8.74
N THR A 72 -22.91 -17.71 -8.69
CA THR A 72 -23.61 -18.80 -8.00
C THR A 72 -23.68 -18.55 -6.49
N GLY A 73 -22.59 -18.10 -5.87
CA GLY A 73 -22.56 -17.70 -4.46
C GLY A 73 -23.51 -16.54 -4.13
N LEU A 74 -23.58 -15.53 -5.01
CA LEU A 74 -24.51 -14.40 -4.93
C LEU A 74 -25.96 -14.86 -5.04
N GLN A 75 -26.30 -15.73 -6.00
CA GLN A 75 -27.66 -16.24 -6.14
C GLN A 75 -28.11 -17.00 -4.89
N ARG A 76 -27.20 -17.72 -4.23
CA ARG A 76 -27.50 -18.38 -2.95
C ARG A 76 -27.73 -17.37 -1.83
N LEU A 77 -26.95 -16.30 -1.79
CA LEU A 77 -27.16 -15.18 -0.86
C LEU A 77 -28.50 -14.47 -1.09
N GLU A 78 -28.87 -14.19 -2.34
CA GLU A 78 -30.17 -13.59 -2.69
C GLU A 78 -31.35 -14.49 -2.32
N LYS A 79 -31.16 -15.81 -2.40
CA LYS A 79 -32.16 -16.82 -1.97
C LYS A 79 -32.22 -17.02 -0.45
N GLY A 80 -31.36 -16.37 0.33
CA GLY A 80 -31.32 -16.50 1.78
C GLY A 80 -30.73 -17.81 2.30
N GLU A 81 -29.96 -18.52 1.46
CA GLU A 81 -29.26 -19.73 1.88
C GLU A 81 -27.99 -19.38 2.68
N PRO A 82 -27.57 -20.25 3.62
CA PRO A 82 -26.28 -20.09 4.29
C PRO A 82 -25.14 -20.15 3.27
N SER A 83 -24.39 -19.05 3.22
CA SER A 83 -23.22 -18.86 2.36
C SER A 83 -22.07 -18.32 3.19
N GLU A 84 -20.85 -18.71 2.85
CA GLU A 84 -19.63 -18.20 3.49
C GLU A 84 -19.26 -16.79 3.01
N PHE A 85 -19.91 -16.33 1.93
CA PHE A 85 -19.73 -15.00 1.38
C PHE A 85 -20.74 -14.02 1.98
N GLY A 86 -20.35 -12.77 2.14
CA GLY A 86 -21.21 -11.63 2.44
C GLY A 86 -21.22 -10.65 1.28
N LEU A 87 -22.27 -9.84 1.18
CA LEU A 87 -22.34 -8.73 0.23
C LEU A 87 -22.13 -7.42 0.98
N ARG A 88 -21.10 -6.67 0.58
CA ARG A 88 -20.83 -5.32 1.10
C ARG A 88 -21.81 -4.31 0.52
N SER A 89 -22.01 -3.19 1.22
CA SER A 89 -22.93 -2.10 0.83
C SER A 89 -22.71 -1.51 -0.56
N ASP A 90 -21.52 -1.65 -1.12
CA ASP A 90 -21.16 -1.18 -2.47
C ASP A 90 -21.25 -2.27 -3.54
N GLY A 91 -21.78 -3.45 -3.19
CA GLY A 91 -22.01 -4.56 -4.12
C GLY A 91 -20.76 -5.39 -4.41
N ILE A 92 -19.77 -5.39 -3.52
CA ILE A 92 -18.58 -6.23 -3.57
C ILE A 92 -18.78 -7.45 -2.67
N LEU A 93 -18.42 -8.64 -3.16
CA LEU A 93 -18.41 -9.86 -2.37
C LEU A 93 -17.23 -9.88 -1.40
N GLU A 94 -17.55 -10.23 -0.15
CA GLU A 94 -16.58 -10.39 0.92
C GLU A 94 -16.62 -11.82 1.49
N PHE A 95 -15.47 -12.33 1.91
CA PHE A 95 -15.33 -13.57 2.66
C PHE A 95 -14.63 -13.23 3.98
N GLU A 96 -15.26 -13.53 5.12
CA GLU A 96 -14.75 -13.14 6.44
C GLU A 96 -14.34 -11.65 6.53
N VAL A 97 -15.16 -10.73 5.98
CA VAL A 97 -14.91 -9.27 5.94
C VAL A 97 -13.73 -8.85 5.04
N LYS A 98 -13.23 -9.75 4.18
CA LYS A 98 -12.16 -9.46 3.20
C LYS A 98 -12.72 -9.46 1.80
N VAL A 99 -12.22 -8.57 0.95
CA VAL A 99 -12.61 -8.49 -0.45
C VAL A 99 -12.11 -9.71 -1.21
N CYS A 100 -13.02 -10.41 -1.89
CA CYS A 100 -12.71 -11.59 -2.68
C CYS A 100 -12.25 -11.24 -4.09
N ILE A 101 -11.06 -11.70 -4.51
CA ILE A 101 -10.53 -11.44 -5.86
C ILE A 101 -10.39 -12.76 -6.63
N LEU A 102 -11.41 -13.14 -7.39
CA LEU A 102 -11.43 -14.42 -8.11
C LEU A 102 -11.14 -14.26 -9.61
N LYS A 103 -10.41 -15.25 -10.15
CA LYS A 103 -10.03 -15.53 -11.56
C LYS A 103 -9.31 -14.44 -12.36
N ASP A 104 -9.28 -13.20 -11.91
CA ASP A 104 -8.57 -12.13 -12.59
C ASP A 104 -7.07 -12.12 -12.24
N THR A 105 -6.29 -12.82 -13.06
CA THR A 105 -4.83 -12.89 -12.90
C THR A 105 -4.15 -11.52 -13.08
N GLY A 106 -4.73 -10.62 -13.87
CA GLY A 106 -4.19 -9.27 -14.08
C GLY A 106 -4.38 -8.40 -12.86
N LEU A 107 -5.57 -8.44 -12.27
CA LEU A 107 -5.90 -7.72 -11.04
C LEU A 107 -5.10 -8.24 -9.84
N ARG A 108 -5.01 -9.56 -9.66
CA ARG A 108 -4.17 -10.18 -8.62
C ARG A 108 -2.71 -9.75 -8.77
N ARG A 109 -2.17 -9.80 -10.00
CA ARG A 109 -0.81 -9.35 -10.28
C ARG A 109 -0.62 -7.88 -9.91
N THR A 110 -1.54 -7.01 -10.31
CA THR A 110 -1.47 -5.57 -10.02
C THR A 110 -1.42 -5.31 -8.51
N ILE A 111 -2.27 -5.98 -7.74
CA ILE A 111 -2.31 -5.87 -6.27
C ILE A 111 -1.00 -6.36 -5.65
N LEU A 112 -0.47 -7.49 -6.12
CA LEU A 112 0.77 -8.04 -5.62
C LEU A 112 1.99 -7.21 -6.02
N GLU A 113 2.02 -6.65 -7.22
CA GLU A 113 3.05 -5.74 -7.70
C GLU A 113 3.05 -4.44 -6.91
N GLU A 114 1.88 -3.86 -6.64
CA GLU A 114 1.75 -2.67 -5.80
C GLU A 114 2.18 -2.96 -4.35
N ALA A 115 1.78 -4.10 -3.80
CA ALA A 115 2.18 -4.51 -2.45
C ALA A 115 3.68 -4.83 -2.31
N HIS A 116 4.36 -5.16 -3.41
CA HIS A 116 5.77 -5.55 -3.40
C HIS A 116 6.73 -4.44 -3.83
N SER A 117 6.32 -3.64 -4.82
CA SER A 117 7.19 -2.75 -5.60
C SER A 117 6.79 -1.27 -5.50
N SER A 118 5.77 -0.94 -4.70
CA SER A 118 5.47 0.46 -4.39
C SER A 118 6.70 1.14 -3.76
N ALA A 119 6.90 2.42 -4.08
CA ALA A 119 7.98 3.22 -3.49
C ALA A 119 7.93 3.26 -1.94
N TYR A 120 6.75 3.02 -1.36
CA TYR A 120 6.53 2.97 0.09
C TYR A 120 6.75 1.58 0.69
N THR A 121 6.80 0.53 -0.12
CA THR A 121 6.97 -0.84 0.32
C THR A 121 8.44 -1.23 0.19
N VAL A 122 9.14 -1.35 1.32
CA VAL A 122 10.49 -1.91 1.35
C VAL A 122 10.39 -3.40 1.00
N HIS A 123 10.55 -3.74 -0.30
CA HIS A 123 10.57 -5.08 -0.92
C HIS A 123 10.27 -6.22 0.07
N LEU A 124 8.99 -6.37 0.41
CA LEU A 124 8.58 -7.22 1.52
C LEU A 124 8.88 -8.68 1.19
N GLY A 125 9.41 -9.42 2.17
CA GLY A 125 9.48 -10.87 2.05
C GLY A 125 8.09 -11.53 2.04
N SER A 126 7.98 -12.73 1.47
CA SER A 126 6.72 -13.43 1.19
C SER A 126 5.78 -13.48 2.41
N THR A 127 6.30 -13.83 3.59
CA THR A 127 5.51 -13.89 4.83
C THR A 127 4.95 -12.52 5.23
N LYS A 128 5.75 -11.46 5.11
CA LYS A 128 5.34 -10.11 5.51
C LYS A 128 4.33 -9.54 4.50
N MET A 129 4.57 -9.77 3.20
CA MET A 129 3.64 -9.43 2.13
C MET A 129 2.30 -10.11 2.33
N TYR A 130 2.27 -11.43 2.56
CA TYR A 130 1.02 -12.15 2.85
C TYR A 130 0.26 -11.59 4.03
N ARG A 131 0.93 -11.36 5.17
CA ARG A 131 0.28 -10.80 6.36
C ARG A 131 -0.30 -9.41 6.13
N THR A 132 0.29 -8.62 5.24
CA THR A 132 -0.21 -7.29 4.90
C THR A 132 -1.42 -7.38 3.96
N THR A 133 -1.28 -8.10 2.84
CA THR A 133 -2.31 -8.18 1.81
C THR A 133 -3.55 -8.95 2.31
N LYS A 134 -3.36 -10.02 3.10
CA LYS A 134 -4.47 -10.84 3.64
C LYS A 134 -5.39 -10.08 4.63
N LYS A 135 -5.03 -8.86 5.03
CA LYS A 135 -5.91 -8.06 5.91
C LYS A 135 -7.15 -7.57 5.18
N ASN A 136 -6.99 -7.18 3.92
CA ASN A 136 -8.04 -6.54 3.13
C ASN A 136 -8.52 -7.46 2.02
N ASP A 137 -7.63 -8.27 1.46
CA ASP A 137 -7.86 -9.03 0.24
C ASP A 137 -7.74 -10.53 0.48
N TRP A 138 -8.51 -11.32 -0.25
CA TRP A 138 -8.45 -12.77 -0.18
C TRP A 138 -8.72 -13.43 -1.54
N TRP A 139 -7.93 -14.46 -1.85
CA TRP A 139 -8.17 -15.38 -2.95
C TRP A 139 -7.49 -16.73 -2.74
N PHE A 140 -7.98 -17.75 -3.44
CA PHE A 140 -7.38 -19.07 -3.43
C PHE A 140 -5.97 -19.05 -4.05
N GLY A 141 -4.99 -19.70 -3.42
CA GLY A 141 -3.61 -19.76 -3.91
C GLY A 141 -2.75 -18.52 -3.66
N MET A 142 -3.27 -17.52 -2.93
CA MET A 142 -2.58 -16.25 -2.65
C MET A 142 -1.14 -16.39 -2.14
N MET A 143 -0.88 -17.35 -1.24
CA MET A 143 0.48 -17.61 -0.74
C MET A 143 1.46 -18.03 -1.84
N CYS A 144 1.01 -18.87 -2.78
CA CYS A 144 1.82 -19.37 -3.87
C CYS A 144 2.16 -18.24 -4.84
N GLU A 145 1.16 -17.43 -5.21
CA GLU A 145 1.36 -16.27 -6.10
C GLU A 145 2.30 -15.22 -5.46
N ILE A 146 2.19 -14.99 -4.15
CA ILE A 146 3.11 -14.11 -3.41
C ILE A 146 4.53 -14.67 -3.44
N ALA A 147 4.70 -15.98 -3.19
CA ALA A 147 6.01 -16.61 -3.21
C ALA A 147 6.66 -16.47 -4.59
N GLU A 148 5.89 -16.65 -5.65
CA GLU A 148 6.35 -16.51 -7.03
C GLU A 148 6.80 -15.08 -7.37
N ILE A 149 6.04 -14.05 -7.00
CA ILE A 149 6.42 -12.65 -7.26
C ILE A 149 7.68 -12.26 -6.50
N VAL A 150 7.77 -12.66 -5.22
CA VAL A 150 8.97 -12.38 -4.41
C VAL A 150 10.19 -13.15 -4.95
N ALA A 151 9.99 -14.38 -5.45
CA ALA A 151 11.05 -15.18 -6.05
C ALA A 151 11.53 -14.60 -7.39
N ARG A 152 10.66 -13.95 -8.17
CA ARG A 152 11.03 -13.30 -9.45
C ARG A 152 11.69 -11.92 -9.27
N CYS A 153 11.63 -11.33 -8.07
CA CYS A 153 12.19 -10.00 -7.83
C CYS A 153 13.72 -10.03 -7.69
N LEU A 154 14.42 -9.41 -8.65
CA LEU A 154 15.89 -9.31 -8.66
C LEU A 154 16.45 -8.64 -7.41
N VAL A 155 15.80 -7.57 -6.92
CA VAL A 155 16.23 -6.88 -5.70
C VAL A 155 16.15 -7.84 -4.50
N CYS A 156 15.04 -8.58 -4.38
CA CYS A 156 14.88 -9.58 -3.32
C CYS A 156 15.91 -10.71 -3.42
N GLN A 157 16.22 -11.19 -4.64
CA GLN A 157 17.22 -12.23 -4.86
C GLN A 157 18.61 -11.77 -4.44
N GLN A 158 18.98 -10.51 -4.73
CA GLN A 158 20.30 -9.97 -4.41
C GLN A 158 20.48 -9.68 -2.92
N VAL A 159 19.43 -9.16 -2.25
CA VAL A 159 19.53 -8.74 -0.83
C VAL A 159 19.24 -9.87 0.15
N LYS A 160 18.49 -10.90 -0.26
CA LYS A 160 18.24 -12.06 0.61
C LYS A 160 19.38 -13.04 0.44
N ALA A 161 20.31 -12.98 1.38
CA ALA A 161 21.25 -14.08 1.58
C ALA A 161 20.47 -15.38 1.83
N GLU A 162 20.93 -16.46 1.20
CA GLU A 162 20.44 -17.80 1.49
C GLU A 162 20.71 -18.12 2.96
N ARG A 163 19.64 -18.35 3.73
CA ARG A 163 19.73 -18.70 5.15
C ARG A 163 19.71 -20.20 5.39
N GLN A 164 19.91 -20.99 4.34
CA GLN A 164 20.14 -22.41 4.53
C GLN A 164 21.37 -22.58 5.41
N GLN A 165 21.32 -23.54 6.34
CA GLN A 165 22.57 -23.98 6.96
C GLN A 165 23.52 -24.39 5.86
N LEU A 166 24.79 -23.97 5.98
CA LEU A 166 25.87 -24.51 5.14
C LEU A 166 25.68 -26.02 5.05
N ALA A 167 25.61 -26.54 3.82
CA ALA A 167 25.36 -27.94 3.56
C ALA A 167 26.56 -28.76 4.04
N GLY A 168 26.50 -29.23 5.28
CA GLY A 168 27.48 -30.15 5.86
C GLY A 168 27.97 -29.74 7.24
N LEU A 169 28.42 -30.74 8.01
CA LEU A 169 29.38 -30.51 9.09
C LEU A 169 30.60 -29.85 8.44
N LEU A 170 31.08 -28.75 9.01
CA LEU A 170 32.40 -28.22 8.64
C LEU A 170 33.37 -29.40 8.68
N GLN A 171 33.95 -29.75 7.53
CA GLN A 171 34.90 -30.85 7.46
C GLN A 171 36.06 -30.49 8.36
N LEU A 172 36.17 -31.20 9.49
CA LEU A 172 37.29 -31.03 10.39
C LEU A 172 38.54 -31.37 9.59
N LEU A 173 39.50 -30.45 9.55
CA LEU A 173 40.82 -30.75 9.00
C LEU A 173 41.36 -31.99 9.74
N SER A 174 42.01 -32.89 9.01
CA SER A 174 42.68 -34.03 9.62
C SER A 174 43.64 -33.54 10.71
N VAL A 175 43.68 -34.26 11.83
CA VAL A 175 44.65 -33.98 12.89
C VAL A 175 46.04 -34.12 12.28
N LEU A 176 46.85 -33.06 12.41
CA LEU A 176 48.23 -33.08 11.95
C LEU A 176 49.07 -33.97 12.86
N GLU A 177 49.91 -34.80 12.27
CA GLU A 177 50.76 -35.74 13.00
C GLU A 177 52.06 -35.06 13.47
N TRP A 178 52.45 -33.98 12.79
CA TRP A 178 53.75 -33.32 13.01
C TRP A 178 53.63 -31.79 13.12
N ILE A 179 54.50 -31.20 13.94
CA ILE A 179 54.66 -29.74 14.01
C ILE A 179 55.21 -29.27 12.66
N TRP A 180 54.64 -28.19 12.09
CA TRP A 180 54.95 -27.61 10.77
C TRP A 180 54.36 -28.31 9.53
N GLU A 181 53.48 -29.29 9.70
CA GLU A 181 52.83 -29.96 8.56
C GLU A 181 51.94 -29.00 7.74
N HIS A 182 51.29 -28.05 8.41
CA HIS A 182 50.58 -26.94 7.78
C HIS A 182 50.94 -25.60 8.45
N ILE A 183 51.15 -24.58 7.61
CA ILE A 183 51.38 -23.20 8.04
C ILE A 183 50.29 -22.36 7.37
N THR A 184 49.48 -21.68 8.17
CA THR A 184 48.51 -20.68 7.69
C THR A 184 49.00 -19.28 8.07
N MET A 185 48.79 -18.32 7.17
CA MET A 185 49.15 -16.92 7.38
C MET A 185 47.92 -16.06 7.10
N ASP A 186 47.65 -15.11 7.98
CA ASP A 186 46.57 -14.13 7.81
C ASP A 186 47.11 -12.70 8.00
N PHE A 187 46.47 -11.72 7.38
CA PHE A 187 46.89 -10.33 7.41
C PHE A 187 46.03 -9.53 8.40
N VAL A 188 46.67 -8.90 9.39
CA VAL A 188 46.02 -7.91 10.24
C VAL A 188 46.18 -6.53 9.64
N VAL A 189 45.11 -6.02 9.01
CA VAL A 189 45.13 -4.77 8.23
C VAL A 189 44.88 -3.49 9.05
N ARG A 190 44.48 -3.59 10.33
CA ARG A 190 44.25 -2.42 11.19
C ARG A 190 44.76 -2.67 12.62
N LEU A 191 45.79 -1.93 13.00
CA LEU A 191 46.18 -1.74 14.39
C LEU A 191 45.58 -0.40 14.87
N LEU A 192 44.80 -0.43 15.96
CA LEU A 192 44.31 0.79 16.59
C LEU A 192 45.49 1.49 17.25
N TYR A 193 45.88 2.64 16.70
CA TYR A 193 46.80 3.55 17.37
C TYR A 193 46.02 4.27 18.48
N THR A 194 46.40 4.06 19.74
CA THR A 194 45.96 4.92 20.85
C THR A 194 46.72 6.24 20.76
N LEU A 195 45.97 7.34 20.62
CA LEU A 195 46.47 8.71 20.83
C LEU A 195 46.76 8.95 22.31
#